data_AF-A0A920SN08-F1
#
_entry.id   AF-A0A920SN08-F1
#
_cell.length_a   1.000
_cell.length_b   1.000
_cell.length_c   1.000
_cell.angle_alpha   90.00
_cell.angle_beta   90.00
_cell.angle_gamma   90.00
#
_symmetry.space_group_name_H-M   'P 1'
#
loop_
_entity.id
_entity.type
_entity.pdbx_description
1 polymer ?
#
loop_
_entity_poly.entity_id
_entity_poly.type
_entity_poly.pdbx_seq_one_letter_code
_entity_poly.pdbx_strand_id
1 'polypeptide(L)'
;MASKSEVFSSRWGMLLAMLGMAVGTGNIWRFPRIAASNGGGSFLVAWVVFLLAWSVPLLILEFGMGKGTRSGSIGAFVKTLGPKFAWMGAWIAFVATAIMFYYSVVMGWTIRFFVGTLTGEVPGATPSAFWDSFHSTSGALITHVVAMAMGLFVVSRGVKGIEAAAKFLIPSLIILVMVLAVRAVTCRVPAQALSFCSP
;
A
#
# COMPACT_ATOMS: atom_id res chain seq x y z
N MET A 1 -0.02 6.03 -34.00
CA MET A 1 0.94 6.86 -33.25
C MET A 1 1.75 5.95 -32.34
N ALA A 2 3.05 5.82 -32.58
CA ALA A 2 3.93 5.07 -31.68
C ALA A 2 3.98 5.81 -30.32
N SER A 3 3.35 5.23 -29.30
CA SER A 3 3.42 5.74 -27.93
C SER A 3 4.89 5.73 -27.51
N LYS A 4 5.50 6.90 -27.30
CA LYS A 4 6.77 7.02 -26.59
C LYS A 4 6.58 6.31 -25.25
N SER A 5 7.41 5.32 -24.94
CA SER A 5 7.38 4.69 -23.62
C SER A 5 7.71 5.76 -22.58
N GLU A 6 6.73 6.13 -21.75
CA GLU A 6 6.95 7.03 -20.63
C GLU A 6 7.92 6.39 -19.64
N VAL A 7 9.00 7.09 -19.33
CA VAL A 7 10.06 6.64 -18.41
C VAL A 7 10.04 7.52 -17.18
N PHE A 8 10.35 6.94 -16.02
CA PHE A 8 10.57 7.71 -14.79
C PHE A 8 11.64 8.78 -15.00
N SER A 9 11.38 9.98 -14.47
CA SER A 9 12.27 11.13 -14.64
C SER A 9 13.59 10.94 -13.88
N SER A 10 13.60 10.14 -12.82
CA SER A 10 14.83 9.80 -12.09
C SER A 10 14.80 8.40 -11.47
N ARG A 11 15.99 7.85 -11.22
CA ARG A 11 16.16 6.58 -10.50
C ARG A 11 15.60 6.66 -9.08
N TRP A 12 15.72 7.81 -8.43
CA TRP A 12 15.13 8.07 -7.12
C TRP A 12 13.60 8.07 -7.18
N GLY A 13 13.01 8.65 -8.22
CA GLY A 13 11.56 8.62 -8.44
C GLY A 13 11.04 7.19 -8.63
N MET A 14 11.76 6.37 -9.38
CA MET A 14 11.46 4.94 -9.54
C MET A 14 11.54 4.18 -8.20
N LEU A 15 12.62 4.38 -7.42
CA LEU A 15 12.79 3.72 -6.12
C LEU A 15 11.70 4.13 -5.13
N LEU A 16 11.35 5.41 -5.06
CA LEU A 16 10.27 5.89 -4.20
C LEU A 16 8.91 5.33 -4.59
N ALA A 17 8.62 5.23 -5.91
CA ALA A 17 7.41 4.60 -6.39
C ALA A 17 7.37 3.10 -6.04
N MET A 18 8.49 2.39 -6.20
CA MET A 18 8.63 0.99 -5.78
C MET A 18 8.44 0.81 -4.28
N LEU A 19 9.03 1.69 -3.47
CA LEU A 19 8.86 1.68 -2.01
C LEU A 19 7.39 1.91 -1.64
N GLY A 20 6.71 2.83 -2.33
CA GLY A 20 5.29 3.10 -2.13
C GLY A 20 4.38 1.94 -2.49
N MET A 21 4.72 1.14 -3.50
CA MET A 21 4.01 -0.10 -3.80
C MET A 21 4.26 -1.19 -2.74
N ALA A 22 5.45 -1.23 -2.14
CA ALA A 22 5.81 -2.23 -1.13
C ALA A 22 5.25 -1.90 0.27
N VAL A 23 5.11 -0.61 0.61
CA VAL A 23 4.63 -0.16 1.92
C VAL A 23 3.14 0.13 1.87
N GLY A 24 2.34 -0.89 2.20
CA GLY A 24 0.87 -0.80 2.27
C GLY A 24 0.33 -0.67 3.70
N THR A 25 -0.98 -0.46 3.81
CA THR A 25 -1.70 -0.42 5.10
C THR A 25 -1.46 -1.68 5.93
N GLY A 26 -1.34 -2.85 5.30
CA GLY A 26 -1.02 -4.12 5.97
C GLY A 26 0.26 -4.08 6.82
N ASN A 27 1.29 -3.34 6.39
CA ASN A 27 2.54 -3.22 7.15
C ASN A 27 2.35 -2.40 8.43
N ILE A 28 1.36 -1.51 8.47
CA ILE A 28 1.14 -0.59 9.59
C ILE A 28 0.37 -1.28 10.73
N TRP A 29 -0.65 -2.08 10.43
CA TRP A 29 -1.52 -2.64 11.48
C TRP A 29 -1.54 -4.18 11.52
N ARG A 30 -1.44 -4.85 10.37
CA ARG A 30 -1.57 -6.31 10.32
C ARG A 30 -0.26 -6.99 10.72
N PHE A 31 0.88 -6.52 10.21
CA PHE A 31 2.18 -7.10 10.54
C PHE A 31 2.48 -7.04 12.05
N PRO A 32 2.37 -5.90 12.74
CA PRO A 32 2.62 -5.85 14.19
C PRO A 32 1.67 -6.75 14.98
N ARG A 33 0.39 -6.82 14.60
CA ARG A 33 -0.60 -7.69 15.24
C ARG A 33 -0.22 -9.16 15.12
N ILE A 34 0.13 -9.61 13.90
CA ILE A 34 0.51 -11.01 13.66
C ILE A 34 1.79 -11.33 14.42
N ALA A 35 2.81 -10.47 14.34
CA ALA A 35 4.06 -10.67 15.06
C ALA A 35 3.82 -10.79 16.57
N ALA A 36 3.06 -9.88 17.17
CA ALA A 36 2.71 -9.93 18.59
C ALA A 36 1.95 -11.21 18.97
N SER A 37 0.99 -11.65 18.15
CA SER A 37 0.22 -12.87 18.42
C SER A 37 0.97 -14.19 18.22
N ASN A 38 2.12 -14.20 17.53
CA ASN A 38 2.87 -15.41 17.17
C ASN A 38 4.23 -15.51 17.89
N GLY A 39 4.35 -14.99 19.11
CA GLY A 39 5.59 -15.06 19.89
C GLY A 39 6.57 -13.92 19.63
N GLY A 40 6.07 -12.77 19.16
CA GLY A 40 6.80 -11.50 19.10
C GLY A 40 8.08 -11.59 18.28
N GLY A 41 9.22 -11.48 18.98
CA GLY A 41 10.55 -11.51 18.37
C GLY A 41 10.92 -12.84 17.71
N SER A 42 10.43 -13.97 18.25
CA SER A 42 10.73 -15.31 17.69
C SER A 42 10.11 -15.51 16.30
N PHE A 43 8.90 -14.98 16.07
CA PHE A 43 8.24 -14.96 14.77
C PHE A 43 9.08 -14.23 13.71
N LEU A 44 9.81 -13.17 14.09
CA LEU A 44 10.61 -12.39 13.16
C LEU A 44 11.74 -13.22 12.52
N VAL A 45 12.30 -14.19 13.25
CA VAL A 45 13.35 -15.07 12.71
C VAL A 45 12.79 -15.91 11.56
N ALA A 46 11.68 -16.61 11.79
CA ALA A 46 11.00 -17.38 10.75
C ALA A 46 10.56 -16.48 9.59
N TRP A 47 10.01 -15.31 9.89
CA TRP A 47 9.57 -14.33 8.90
C TRP A 47 10.71 -13.86 7.99
N VAL A 48 11.90 -13.56 8.53
CA VAL A 48 13.08 -13.16 7.75
C VAL A 48 13.56 -14.31 6.86
N VAL A 49 13.58 -15.55 7.37
CA VAL A 49 13.96 -16.73 6.57
C VAL A 49 13.03 -16.88 5.36
N PHE A 50 11.71 -16.83 5.56
CA PHE A 50 10.75 -16.92 4.44
C PHE A 50 10.86 -15.71 3.49
N LEU A 51 11.12 -14.52 4.02
CA LEU A 51 11.33 -13.33 3.19
C LEU A 51 12.51 -13.50 2.25
N LEU A 52 13.65 -14.02 2.74
CA LEU A 52 14.86 -14.21 1.93
C LEU A 52 14.77 -15.44 1.02
N ALA A 53 14.17 -16.54 1.49
CA ALA A 53 14.11 -17.79 0.73
C ALA A 53 13.06 -17.76 -0.40
N TRP A 54 11.97 -16.99 -0.24
CA TRP A 54 10.84 -17.04 -1.16
C TRP A 54 10.50 -15.66 -1.74
N SER A 55 10.23 -14.68 -0.90
CA SER A 55 9.72 -13.38 -1.36
C SER A 55 10.75 -12.59 -2.19
N VAL A 56 11.99 -12.52 -1.74
CA VAL A 56 13.07 -11.79 -2.45
C VAL A 56 13.37 -12.40 -3.82
N PRO A 57 13.58 -13.74 -3.97
CA PRO A 57 13.74 -14.36 -5.28
C PRO A 57 12.59 -14.09 -6.24
N LEU A 58 11.35 -14.19 -5.77
CA LEU A 58 10.17 -13.90 -6.60
C LEU A 58 10.11 -12.45 -7.08
N LEU A 59 10.41 -11.49 -6.19
CA LEU A 59 10.48 -10.08 -6.56
C LEU A 59 11.58 -9.81 -7.60
N ILE A 60 12.74 -10.45 -7.47
CA ILE A 60 13.84 -10.35 -8.44
C ILE A 60 13.40 -10.92 -9.80
N LEU A 61 12.72 -12.06 -9.81
CA LEU A 61 12.20 -12.67 -11.04
C LEU A 61 11.18 -11.77 -11.74
N GLU A 62 10.22 -11.24 -10.99
CA GLU A 62 9.19 -10.33 -11.52
C GLU A 62 9.81 -9.05 -12.08
N PHE A 63 10.73 -8.43 -11.32
CA PHE A 63 11.43 -7.23 -11.76
C PHE A 63 12.31 -7.47 -12.99
N GLY A 64 13.03 -8.60 -13.02
CA GLY A 64 13.84 -9.02 -14.15
C GLY A 64 13.01 -9.22 -15.42
N MET A 65 11.87 -9.91 -15.29
CA MET A 65 10.94 -10.16 -16.39
C MET A 65 10.32 -8.85 -16.91
N GLY A 66 9.89 -7.95 -16.02
CA GLY A 66 9.36 -6.64 -16.41
C GLY A 66 10.40 -5.76 -17.13
N LYS A 67 11.63 -5.71 -16.61
CA LYS A 67 12.72 -4.92 -17.21
C LYS A 67 13.17 -5.47 -18.57
N GLY A 68 13.22 -6.79 -18.72
CA GLY A 68 13.63 -7.46 -19.97
C GLY A 68 12.58 -7.35 -21.09
N THR A 69 11.30 -7.47 -20.76
CA THR A 69 10.23 -7.47 -21.78
C THR A 69 9.69 -6.09 -22.10
N ARG A 70 9.83 -5.11 -21.19
CA ARG A 70 9.28 -3.73 -21.27
C ARG A 70 7.82 -3.71 -21.74
N SER A 71 7.03 -4.66 -21.26
CA SER A 71 5.64 -4.88 -21.66
C SER A 71 4.76 -4.98 -20.41
N GLY A 72 3.45 -4.74 -20.55
CA GLY A 72 2.49 -4.99 -19.48
C GLY A 72 2.43 -6.48 -19.09
N SER A 73 1.73 -6.82 -18.00
CA SER A 73 1.70 -8.19 -17.44
C SER A 73 1.45 -9.28 -18.48
N ILE A 74 0.42 -9.14 -19.32
CA ILE A 74 0.11 -10.11 -20.39
C ILE A 74 1.28 -10.23 -21.39
N GLY A 75 1.79 -9.09 -21.87
CA GLY A 75 2.89 -9.07 -22.83
C GLY A 75 4.21 -9.60 -22.27
N ALA A 76 4.45 -9.42 -20.98
CA ALA A 76 5.62 -9.96 -20.28
C ALA A 76 5.60 -11.50 -20.29
N PHE A 77 4.48 -12.10 -19.88
CA PHE A 77 4.32 -13.56 -19.90
C PHE A 77 4.39 -14.14 -21.32
N VAL A 78 3.77 -13.48 -22.30
CA VAL A 78 3.83 -13.92 -23.71
C VAL A 78 5.26 -13.88 -24.26
N LYS A 79 6.04 -12.85 -23.94
CA LYS A 79 7.43 -12.73 -24.43
C LYS A 79 8.41 -13.67 -23.73
N THR A 80 8.18 -13.98 -22.45
CA THR A 80 9.11 -14.81 -21.66
C THR A 80 8.81 -16.30 -21.78
N LEU A 81 7.53 -16.71 -21.82
CA LEU A 81 7.11 -18.11 -21.79
C LEU A 81 6.40 -18.55 -23.08
N GLY A 82 6.01 -17.61 -23.94
CA GLY A 82 5.29 -17.86 -25.18
C GLY A 82 3.79 -17.53 -25.11
N PRO A 83 3.10 -17.45 -26.27
CA PRO A 83 1.71 -16.98 -26.37
C PRO A 83 0.71 -17.85 -25.60
N LYS A 84 1.03 -19.13 -25.38
CA LYS A 84 0.17 -20.05 -24.62
C LYS A 84 0.01 -19.65 -23.14
N PHE A 85 0.93 -18.85 -22.60
CA PHE A 85 0.91 -18.39 -21.20
C PHE A 85 0.33 -16.98 -21.02
N ALA A 86 -0.30 -16.42 -22.07
CA ALA A 86 -0.97 -15.11 -21.98
C ALA A 86 -2.00 -15.05 -20.83
N TRP A 87 -2.67 -16.16 -20.55
CA TRP A 87 -3.67 -16.27 -19.49
C TRP A 87 -3.09 -15.98 -18.10
N MET A 88 -1.81 -16.31 -17.84
CA MET A 88 -1.17 -16.06 -16.54
C MET A 88 -1.02 -14.55 -16.29
N GLY A 89 -0.60 -13.80 -17.31
CA GLY A 89 -0.52 -12.35 -17.23
C GLY A 89 -1.90 -11.68 -17.14
N ALA A 90 -2.91 -12.27 -17.78
CA ALA A 90 -4.30 -11.80 -17.69
C ALA A 90 -4.89 -12.07 -16.30
N TRP A 91 -4.56 -13.22 -15.70
CA TRP A 91 -4.92 -13.56 -14.33
C TRP A 91 -4.35 -12.55 -13.33
N ILE A 92 -3.06 -12.20 -13.46
CA ILE A 92 -2.44 -11.17 -12.61
C ILE A 92 -3.12 -9.82 -12.78
N ALA A 93 -3.44 -9.42 -14.01
CA ALA A 93 -4.18 -8.18 -14.27
C ALA A 93 -5.57 -8.20 -13.60
N PHE A 94 -6.29 -9.31 -13.73
CA PHE A 94 -7.60 -9.49 -13.08
C PHE A 94 -7.50 -9.40 -11.56
N VAL A 95 -6.54 -10.10 -10.93
CA VAL A 95 -6.32 -10.06 -9.48
C VAL A 95 -5.98 -8.63 -9.02
N ALA A 96 -5.11 -7.92 -9.74
CA ALA A 96 -4.80 -6.52 -9.43
C ALA A 96 -6.04 -5.62 -9.50
N THR A 97 -6.90 -5.81 -10.50
CA THR A 97 -8.18 -5.08 -10.62
C THR A 97 -9.16 -5.45 -9.50
N ALA A 98 -9.25 -6.74 -9.13
CA ALA A 98 -10.12 -7.18 -8.04
C ALA A 98 -9.69 -6.57 -6.70
N ILE A 99 -8.39 -6.52 -6.43
CA ILE A 99 -7.82 -5.88 -5.24
C ILE A 99 -8.13 -4.37 -5.23
N MET A 100 -8.06 -3.69 -6.38
CA MET A 100 -8.39 -2.28 -6.51
C MET A 100 -9.83 -1.95 -6.07
N PHE A 101 -10.81 -2.81 -6.37
CA PHE A 101 -12.20 -2.59 -5.95
C PHE A 101 -12.35 -2.51 -4.43
N TYR A 102 -11.62 -3.33 -3.68
CA TYR A 102 -11.61 -3.26 -2.22
C TYR A 102 -10.81 -2.06 -1.71
N TYR A 103 -9.58 -1.85 -2.20
CA TYR A 103 -8.70 -0.81 -1.67
C TYR A 103 -9.20 0.61 -1.96
N SER A 104 -9.93 0.83 -3.04
CA SER A 104 -10.56 2.13 -3.34
C SER A 104 -11.63 2.52 -2.32
N VAL A 105 -12.38 1.54 -1.79
CA VAL A 105 -13.34 1.78 -0.70
C VAL A 105 -12.62 2.14 0.60
N VAL A 106 -11.56 1.40 0.96
CA VAL A 106 -10.74 1.68 2.15
C VAL A 106 -10.11 3.07 2.09
N MET A 107 -9.66 3.49 0.89
CA MET A 107 -9.14 4.84 0.69
C MET A 107 -10.21 5.92 0.90
N GLY A 108 -11.45 5.68 0.46
CA GLY A 108 -12.59 6.57 0.73
C GLY A 108 -12.85 6.76 2.23
N TRP A 109 -12.81 5.67 3.01
CA TRP A 109 -12.91 5.76 4.47
C TRP A 109 -11.78 6.59 5.08
N THR A 110 -10.55 6.37 4.60
CA THR A 110 -9.38 7.12 5.08
C THR A 110 -9.55 8.62 4.83
N ILE A 111 -10.06 9.02 3.67
CA ILE A 111 -10.37 10.42 3.34
C ILE A 111 -11.44 10.97 4.28
N ARG A 112 -12.51 10.22 4.55
CA ARG A 112 -13.56 10.66 5.49
C ARG A 112 -13.02 10.91 6.89
N PHE A 113 -12.21 9.98 7.41
CA PHE A 113 -11.59 10.12 8.73
C PHE A 113 -10.60 11.28 8.76
N PHE A 114 -9.85 11.50 7.69
CA PHE A 114 -8.95 12.65 7.57
C PHE A 114 -9.74 13.98 7.64
N VAL A 115 -10.80 14.13 6.84
CA VAL A 115 -11.64 15.33 6.86
C VAL A 115 -12.33 15.50 8.22
N GLY A 116 -12.91 14.43 8.78
CA GLY A 116 -13.59 14.50 10.07
C GLY A 116 -12.65 14.85 11.24
N THR A 117 -11.37 14.48 11.13
CA THR A 117 -10.36 14.89 12.12
C THR A 117 -10.01 16.37 11.98
N LEU A 118 -9.95 16.89 10.75
CA LEU A 118 -9.70 18.32 10.50
C LEU A 118 -10.88 19.21 10.89
N THR A 119 -12.10 18.75 10.68
CA THR A 119 -13.33 19.51 11.02
C THR A 119 -13.74 19.35 12.49
N GLY A 120 -13.07 18.49 13.25
CA GLY A 120 -13.40 18.22 14.66
C GLY A 120 -14.63 17.35 14.86
N GLU A 121 -15.15 16.71 13.81
CA GLU A 121 -16.31 15.82 13.88
C GLU A 121 -15.99 14.47 14.52
N VAL A 122 -14.73 14.01 14.46
CA VAL A 122 -14.33 12.75 15.08
C VAL A 122 -14.25 12.96 16.59
N PRO A 123 -15.14 12.35 17.40
CA PRO A 123 -15.10 12.49 18.84
C PRO A 123 -13.82 11.83 19.36
N GLY A 124 -12.98 12.58 20.06
CA GLY A 124 -11.67 12.10 20.52
C GLY A 124 -11.69 10.84 21.40
N ALA A 125 -12.87 10.44 21.92
CA ALA A 125 -13.04 9.27 22.77
C ALA A 125 -13.64 8.04 22.05
N THR A 126 -14.36 8.18 20.93
CA THR A 126 -15.10 7.06 20.30
C THR A 126 -15.09 7.08 18.76
N PRO A 127 -13.98 6.67 18.12
CA PRO A 127 -13.91 6.55 16.65
C PRO A 127 -14.95 5.60 16.04
N SER A 128 -15.46 4.63 16.81
CA SER A 128 -16.49 3.69 16.37
C SER A 128 -17.84 4.37 16.11
N ALA A 129 -18.27 5.31 16.96
CA ALA A 129 -19.53 6.01 16.76
C ALA A 129 -19.55 6.82 15.46
N PHE A 130 -18.41 7.43 15.12
CA PHE A 130 -18.23 8.13 13.86
C PHE A 130 -18.30 7.17 12.66
N TRP A 131 -17.67 5.99 12.77
CA TRP A 131 -17.78 4.93 11.76
C TRP A 131 -19.23 4.47 11.54
N ASP A 132 -19.93 4.15 12.62
CA ASP A 132 -21.31 3.65 12.61
C ASP A 132 -22.28 4.66 11.98
N SER A 133 -22.04 5.96 12.17
CA SER A 133 -22.83 7.03 11.54
C SER A 133 -22.63 7.15 10.01
N PHE A 134 -21.52 6.62 9.49
CA PHE A 134 -21.05 6.91 8.15
C PHE A 134 -21.06 5.70 7.22
N HIS A 135 -20.69 4.51 7.70
CA HIS A 135 -20.35 3.37 6.84
C HIS A 135 -21.50 2.89 5.96
N SER A 136 -22.76 3.09 6.38
CA SER A 136 -23.97 2.70 5.66
C SER A 136 -24.68 3.87 4.98
N THR A 137 -24.07 5.05 4.98
CA THR A 137 -24.68 6.28 4.46
C THR A 137 -24.21 6.55 3.03
N SER A 138 -25.01 7.25 2.23
CA SER A 138 -24.63 7.69 0.87
C SER A 138 -23.33 8.51 0.84
N GLY A 139 -22.94 9.12 1.97
CA GLY A 139 -21.65 9.77 2.16
C GLY A 139 -20.46 8.84 1.92
N ALA A 140 -20.58 7.55 2.28
CA ALA A 140 -19.53 6.55 2.01
C ALA A 140 -19.31 6.37 0.50
N LEU A 141 -20.39 6.33 -0.29
CA LEU A 141 -20.31 6.27 -1.76
C LEU A 141 -19.65 7.52 -2.33
N ILE A 142 -19.99 8.71 -1.83
CA ILE A 142 -19.37 9.96 -2.29
C ILE A 142 -17.86 9.94 -2.05
N THR A 143 -17.43 9.55 -0.85
CA THR A 143 -15.99 9.49 -0.53
C THR A 143 -15.24 8.43 -1.35
N HIS A 144 -15.90 7.33 -1.70
CA HIS A 144 -15.36 6.34 -2.61
C HIS A 144 -15.18 6.90 -4.03
N VAL A 145 -16.19 7.61 -4.56
CA VAL A 145 -16.11 8.28 -5.87
C VAL A 145 -14.98 9.31 -5.87
N VAL A 146 -14.83 10.09 -4.79
CA VAL A 146 -13.71 11.02 -4.63
C VAL A 146 -12.36 10.30 -4.61
N ALA A 147 -12.23 9.20 -3.87
CA ALA A 147 -11.01 8.40 -3.84
C ALA A 147 -10.65 7.86 -5.23
N MET A 148 -11.63 7.33 -5.97
CA MET A 148 -11.46 6.85 -7.34
C MET A 148 -11.07 7.99 -8.30
N ALA A 149 -11.70 9.16 -8.17
CA ALA A 149 -11.37 10.34 -8.97
C ALA A 149 -9.93 10.82 -8.71
N MET A 150 -9.47 10.83 -7.45
CA MET A 150 -8.09 11.13 -7.09
C MET A 150 -7.10 10.13 -7.70
N GLY A 151 -7.41 8.83 -7.61
CA GLY A 151 -6.60 7.77 -8.23
C GLY A 151 -6.50 7.96 -9.74
N LEU A 152 -7.64 8.16 -10.41
CA LEU A 152 -7.70 8.41 -11.85
C LEU A 152 -6.95 9.69 -12.26
N PHE A 153 -7.02 10.74 -11.45
CA PHE A 153 -6.31 12.00 -11.69
C PHE A 153 -4.78 11.84 -11.63
N VAL A 154 -4.27 10.99 -10.73
CA VAL A 154 -2.84 10.68 -10.64
C VAL A 154 -2.41 9.80 -11.82
N VAL A 155 -3.19 8.76 -12.12
CA VAL A 155 -2.88 7.78 -13.18
C VAL A 155 -2.99 8.39 -14.59
N SER A 156 -3.93 9.32 -14.82
CA SER A 156 -4.11 9.99 -16.12
C SER A 156 -2.92 10.87 -16.52
N ARG A 157 -2.10 11.30 -15.54
CA ARG A 157 -0.81 11.99 -15.78
C ARG A 157 0.36 11.03 -16.05
N GLY A 158 0.08 9.73 -16.16
CA GLY A 158 1.06 8.69 -16.42
C GLY A 158 2.14 8.61 -15.34
N VAL A 159 3.34 8.18 -15.75
CA VAL A 159 4.47 7.91 -14.85
C VAL A 159 4.88 9.15 -14.05
N LYS A 160 4.81 10.35 -14.65
CA LYS A 160 5.15 11.61 -13.97
C LYS A 160 4.19 11.94 -12.83
N GLY A 161 2.89 11.65 -13.00
CA GLY A 161 1.89 11.82 -11.94
C GLY A 161 2.14 10.90 -10.75
N ILE A 162 2.41 9.63 -11.05
CA ILE A 162 2.75 8.62 -10.02
C ILE A 162 4.04 8.99 -9.30
N GLU A 163 5.07 9.42 -10.03
CA GLU A 163 6.35 9.82 -9.44
C GLU A 163 6.20 11.04 -8.52
N ALA A 164 5.43 12.05 -8.95
CA ALA A 164 5.17 13.24 -8.13
C ALA A 164 4.40 12.90 -6.85
N ALA A 165 3.38 12.04 -6.97
CA ALA A 165 2.63 11.55 -5.82
C ALA A 165 3.52 10.76 -4.86
N ALA A 166 4.33 9.83 -5.36
CA ALA A 166 5.23 9.02 -4.53
C ALA A 166 6.29 9.88 -3.81
N LYS A 167 6.85 10.89 -4.48
CA LYS A 167 7.81 11.83 -3.89
C LYS A 167 7.24 12.61 -2.70
N PHE A 168 5.93 12.80 -2.65
CA PHE A 168 5.26 13.50 -1.55
C PHE A 168 4.69 12.53 -0.50
N LEU A 169 3.93 11.53 -0.93
CA LEU A 169 3.19 10.60 -0.05
C LEU A 169 4.12 9.67 0.74
N ILE A 170 5.24 9.24 0.16
CA ILE A 170 6.14 8.29 0.83
C ILE A 170 6.95 8.93 1.96
N PRO A 171 7.61 10.08 1.76
CA PRO A 171 8.28 10.76 2.87
C PRO A 171 7.31 11.20 3.96
N SER A 172 6.13 11.71 3.61
CA SER A 172 5.11 12.11 4.59
C SER A 172 4.62 10.93 5.43
N LEU A 173 4.41 9.76 4.82
CA LEU A 173 4.07 8.53 5.55
C LEU A 173 5.16 8.14 6.56
N ILE A 174 6.44 8.16 6.13
CA ILE A 174 7.57 7.82 7.02
C ILE A 174 7.65 8.78 8.20
N ILE A 175 7.54 10.09 7.93
CA ILE A 175 7.55 11.13 8.98
C ILE A 175 6.39 10.90 9.96
N LEU A 176 5.18 10.64 9.45
CA LEU A 176 4.01 10.38 10.28
C LEU A 176 4.23 9.17 11.19
N VAL A 177 4.72 8.05 10.64
CA VAL A 177 5.02 6.85 11.42
C VAL A 177 6.08 7.11 12.49
N MET A 178 7.13 7.86 12.17
CA MET A 178 8.16 8.24 13.15
C MET A 178 7.60 9.10 14.28
N VAL A 179 6.76 10.10 13.97
CA VAL A 179 6.10 10.92 14.98
C VAL A 179 5.19 10.08 15.86
N LEU A 180 4.40 9.18 15.27
CA LEU A 180 3.53 8.27 16.01
C LEU A 180 4.34 7.29 16.88
N ALA A 181 5.49 6.80 16.42
CA ALA A 181 6.37 5.95 17.21
C ALA A 181 6.94 6.71 18.42
N VAL A 182 7.41 7.94 18.24
CA VAL A 182 7.89 8.79 19.35
C VAL A 182 6.75 9.08 20.33
N ARG A 183 5.56 9.43 19.83
CA ARG A 183 4.36 9.64 20.67
C ARG A 183 3.92 8.38 21.41
N ALA A 184 4.03 7.22 20.78
CA ALA A 184 3.72 5.94 21.40
C ALA A 184 4.67 5.67 22.56
N VAL A 185 5.98 5.91 22.42
CA VAL A 185 6.95 5.68 23.50
C VAL A 185 6.88 6.74 24.61
N THR A 186 6.51 7.98 24.28
CA THR A 186 6.45 9.11 25.22
C THR A 186 5.10 9.26 25.94
N CYS A 187 3.99 8.81 25.34
CA CYS A 187 2.78 8.52 26.11
C CYS A 187 3.14 7.44 27.13
N ARG A 188 2.63 7.56 28.36
CA ARG A 188 2.79 6.51 29.38
C ARG A 188 2.08 5.24 28.89
N VAL A 189 2.78 4.42 28.13
CA VAL A 189 2.35 3.08 27.79
C VAL A 189 2.38 2.31 29.11
N PRO A 190 1.26 1.70 29.55
CA PRO A 190 1.30 0.77 30.68
C PRO A 190 2.38 -0.27 30.37
N ALA A 191 3.27 -0.55 31.33
CA ALA A 191 4.44 -1.42 31.17
C ALA A 191 4.12 -2.78 30.49
N GLN A 192 2.87 -3.21 30.53
CA GLN A 192 2.33 -4.36 29.78
C GLN A 192 2.54 -4.32 28.27
N ALA A 193 2.47 -3.17 27.58
CA ALA A 193 2.62 -3.18 26.11
C ALA A 193 4.09 -3.31 25.64
N LEU A 194 5.05 -2.97 26.51
CA LEU A 194 6.49 -3.19 26.25
C LEU A 194 6.91 -4.62 26.64
N SER A 195 6.27 -5.23 27.65
CA SER A 195 6.57 -6.62 28.05
C SER A 195 6.09 -7.68 27.06
N PHE A 196 5.23 -7.34 26.08
CA PHE A 196 4.90 -8.23 24.96
C PHE A 196 6.03 -8.36 23.90
N CYS A 197 7.05 -7.49 23.97
CA CYS A 197 8.23 -7.54 23.10
C CYS A 197 9.48 -8.13 23.78
N SER A 198 9.42 -8.46 25.06
CA SER A 198 10.45 -9.23 25.77
C SER A 198 10.18 -10.74 25.65
N PRO A 199 11.23 -11.56 25.49
CA PRO A 199 11.15 -12.99 25.17
C PRO A 199 10.40 -13.83 26.21
#